data_AF-A0A1Y1HUU6-F1
#
_entry.id   AF-A0A1Y1HUU6-F1
#
_cell.length_a   1.000
_cell.length_b   1.000
_cell.length_c   1.000
_cell.angle_alpha   90.00
_cell.angle_beta   90.00
_cell.angle_gamma   90.00
#
_symmetry.space_group_name_H-M   'P 1'
#
loop_
_entity.id
_entity.type
_entity.pdbx_description
1 polymer ?
#
loop_
_entity_poly.entity_id
_entity_poly.type
_entity_poly.pdbx_seq_one_letter_code
_entity_poly.pdbx_strand_id
1 'polypeptide(L)'
;MVKFLAKQGRRKGGIASQLRLQIEVPVADETPEAQIQLAREVCDGAFSDKKGAPLSVAIFVASEKVRRVAAEELQSIGEAPVASVQTLREGETFPDNAGAVLLLGPKEEQIAHLRSIVGTAGSRPIVVLNPEWPDASEAEENNKAFVASFDVCYSFLPLNIEAMLSKFEGAVLKFVRSGPPQGAPWVIFVKGNEGLKPVKTYKSRPTAKDLEDIFYNYSASQSPVNKGIGFLRGLVGKGKK
;
A
#
# COMPACT_ATOMS: atom_id res chain seq x y z
N MET A 1 3.14 -13.77 6.26
CA MET A 1 2.16 -13.01 7.07
C MET A 1 2.89 -11.92 7.84
N VAL A 2 2.56 -10.65 7.58
CA VAL A 2 3.19 -9.49 8.23
C VAL A 2 2.51 -9.29 9.60
N LYS A 3 3.26 -9.46 10.69
CA LYS A 3 2.75 -9.14 12.04
C LYS A 3 2.94 -7.66 12.31
N PHE A 4 1.85 -6.90 12.33
CA PHE A 4 1.90 -5.51 12.76
C PHE A 4 1.86 -5.47 14.29
N LEU A 5 3.03 -5.36 14.91
CA LEU A 5 3.09 -5.02 16.33
C LEU A 5 2.76 -3.54 16.45
N ALA A 6 1.63 -3.21 17.08
CA ALA A 6 1.22 -1.85 17.40
C ALA A 6 2.19 -1.20 18.41
N LYS A 7 3.41 -0.88 17.97
CA LYS A 7 4.39 -0.13 18.75
C LYS A 7 4.12 1.35 18.52
N GLN A 8 3.15 1.87 19.27
CA GLN A 8 2.84 3.31 19.30
C GLN A 8 4.14 4.10 19.54
N GLY A 9 4.50 4.95 18.58
CA GLY A 9 5.59 5.89 18.73
C GLY A 9 5.22 6.95 19.76
N ARG A 10 5.80 6.87 20.96
CA ARG A 10 5.63 7.92 21.98
C ARG A 10 6.50 9.11 21.57
N ARG A 11 5.91 10.17 21.00
CA ARG A 11 6.60 11.47 20.90
C ARG A 11 6.83 11.96 22.33
N LYS A 12 8.07 12.34 22.68
CA LYS A 12 8.40 12.94 23.99
C LYS A 12 7.45 14.12 24.25
N GLY A 13 6.57 13.99 25.24
CA GLY A 13 5.64 15.02 25.70
C GLY A 13 4.25 15.06 25.06
N GLY A 14 3.87 14.12 24.17
CA GLY A 14 2.60 14.17 23.44
C GLY A 14 1.70 12.95 23.62
N ILE A 15 0.38 13.18 23.46
CA ILE A 15 -0.67 12.16 23.28
C ILE A 15 -0.18 11.10 22.28
N ALA A 16 -0.40 9.81 22.57
CA ALA A 16 -0.03 8.73 21.67
C ALA A 16 -0.67 8.97 20.28
N SER A 17 0.17 9.16 19.26
CA SER A 17 -0.32 9.40 17.90
C SER A 17 -1.03 8.15 17.40
N GLN A 18 -2.25 8.34 16.87
CA GLN A 18 -3.02 7.28 16.24
C GLN A 18 -2.21 6.61 15.12
N LEU A 19 -2.18 5.29 15.11
CA LEU A 19 -1.53 4.53 14.04
C LEU A 19 -2.48 4.44 12.84
N ARG A 20 -2.07 4.98 11.69
CA ARG A 20 -2.81 4.96 10.43
C ARG A 20 -1.93 4.35 9.34
N LEU A 21 -2.30 3.18 8.85
CA LEU A 21 -1.50 2.43 7.87
C LEU A 21 -2.27 2.22 6.58
N GLN A 22 -1.54 2.22 5.46
CA GLN A 22 -2.05 1.91 4.14
C GLN A 22 -1.35 0.68 3.57
N ILE A 23 -2.15 -0.24 3.04
CA ILE A 23 -1.72 -1.49 2.41
C ILE A 23 -2.31 -1.54 1.01
N GLU A 24 -1.46 -1.72 0.00
CA GLU A 24 -1.86 -1.90 -1.40
C GLU A 24 -1.36 -3.26 -1.89
N VAL A 25 -2.28 -4.19 -2.06
CA VAL A 25 -2.03 -5.55 -2.56
C VAL A 25 -2.61 -5.64 -3.97
N PRO A 26 -1.82 -6.11 -4.96
CA PRO A 26 -2.34 -6.41 -6.28
C PRO A 26 -3.38 -7.51 -6.16
N VAL A 27 -4.59 -7.27 -6.65
CA VAL A 27 -5.66 -8.25 -6.70
C VAL A 27 -5.88 -8.66 -8.16
N ALA A 28 -5.85 -9.97 -8.43
CA ALA A 28 -6.20 -10.50 -9.74
C ALA A 28 -7.72 -10.67 -9.91
N ASP A 29 -8.43 -10.79 -8.78
CA ASP A 29 -9.86 -10.95 -8.69
C ASP A 29 -10.42 -9.81 -7.85
N GLU A 30 -11.27 -8.99 -8.47
CA GLU A 30 -11.92 -7.82 -7.86
C GLU A 30 -13.36 -8.12 -7.42
N THR A 31 -13.76 -9.40 -7.41
CA THR A 31 -15.05 -9.80 -6.87
C THR A 31 -15.16 -9.45 -5.38
N PRO A 32 -16.37 -9.13 -4.89
CA PRO A 32 -16.60 -8.90 -3.47
C PRO A 32 -16.05 -10.02 -2.58
N GLU A 33 -16.22 -11.27 -2.98
CA GLU A 33 -15.80 -12.47 -2.25
C GLU A 33 -14.27 -12.47 -2.06
N ALA A 34 -13.52 -12.22 -3.14
CA ALA A 34 -12.06 -12.10 -3.07
C ALA A 34 -11.60 -10.93 -2.18
N GLN A 35 -12.28 -9.78 -2.25
CA GLN A 35 -11.99 -8.63 -1.39
C GLN A 35 -12.23 -8.94 0.09
N ILE A 36 -13.30 -9.65 0.42
CA ILE A 36 -13.61 -10.05 1.79
C ILE A 36 -12.62 -11.08 2.29
N GLN A 37 -12.24 -12.06 1.47
CA GLN A 37 -11.20 -13.03 1.83
C GLN A 37 -9.88 -12.32 2.17
N LEU A 38 -9.43 -11.37 1.33
CA LEU A 38 -8.22 -10.60 1.61
C LEU A 38 -8.34 -9.79 2.91
N ALA A 39 -9.50 -9.16 3.16
CA ALA A 39 -9.76 -8.44 4.39
C ALA A 39 -9.64 -9.36 5.64
N ARG A 40 -10.11 -10.61 5.55
CA ARG A 40 -9.96 -11.61 6.63
C ARG A 40 -8.51 -11.94 6.93
N GLU A 41 -7.73 -12.22 5.90
CA GLU A 41 -6.29 -12.52 6.06
C GLU A 41 -5.52 -11.36 6.70
N VAL A 42 -5.90 -10.13 6.35
CA VAL A 42 -5.36 -8.93 7.01
C VAL A 42 -5.84 -8.83 8.45
N CYS A 43 -7.13 -9.08 8.74
CA CYS A 43 -7.66 -9.09 10.10
C CYS A 43 -6.89 -10.05 11.02
N ASP A 44 -6.69 -11.29 10.57
CA ASP A 44 -6.01 -12.35 11.33
C ASP A 44 -4.51 -12.08 11.52
N GLY A 45 -3.86 -11.46 10.52
CA GLY A 45 -2.42 -11.21 10.54
C GLY A 45 -1.98 -9.89 11.16
N ALA A 46 -2.82 -8.85 11.05
CA ALA A 46 -2.42 -7.47 11.30
C ALA A 46 -2.89 -6.88 12.63
N PHE A 47 -3.98 -7.37 13.21
CA PHE A 47 -4.59 -6.73 14.37
C PHE A 47 -4.39 -7.56 15.64
N SER A 48 -3.31 -7.24 16.36
CA SER A 48 -3.06 -7.79 17.68
C SER A 48 -2.66 -6.70 18.67
N ASP A 49 -2.98 -6.93 19.94
CA ASP A 49 -2.53 -6.07 21.03
C ASP A 49 -1.02 -6.26 21.29
N LYS A 50 -0.50 -5.52 22.27
CA LYS A 50 0.93 -5.59 22.63
C LYS A 50 1.37 -6.95 23.18
N LYS A 51 0.43 -7.78 23.63
CA LYS A 51 0.64 -9.14 24.15
C LYS A 51 0.42 -10.20 23.07
N GLY A 52 0.04 -9.80 21.86
CA GLY A 52 -0.24 -10.68 20.74
C GLY A 52 -1.66 -11.25 20.75
N ALA A 53 -2.56 -10.77 21.61
CA ALA A 53 -3.97 -11.16 21.58
C ALA A 53 -4.68 -10.47 20.40
N PRO A 54 -5.56 -11.17 19.65
CA PRO A 54 -6.33 -10.56 18.57
C PRO A 54 -7.16 -9.37 19.05
N LEU A 55 -7.23 -8.31 18.26
CA LEU A 55 -8.15 -7.19 18.50
C LEU A 55 -9.49 -7.44 17.80
N SER A 56 -10.58 -6.92 18.37
CA SER A 56 -11.84 -6.83 17.63
C SER A 56 -11.75 -5.79 16.52
N VAL A 57 -12.19 -6.12 15.31
CA VAL A 57 -12.04 -5.26 14.13
C VAL A 57 -13.41 -4.86 13.60
N ALA A 58 -13.63 -3.56 13.41
CA ALA A 58 -14.73 -3.05 12.61
C ALA A 58 -14.28 -2.85 11.16
N ILE A 59 -15.04 -3.38 10.21
CA ILE A 59 -14.74 -3.28 8.78
C ILE A 59 -15.71 -2.30 8.14
N PHE A 60 -15.18 -1.27 7.48
CA PHE A 60 -15.94 -0.39 6.62
C PHE A 60 -15.61 -0.66 5.17
N VAL A 61 -16.64 -0.87 4.35
CA VAL A 61 -16.51 -1.22 2.93
C VAL A 61 -17.07 -0.12 2.05
N ALA A 62 -16.55 0.02 0.84
CA ALA A 62 -16.96 1.08 -0.08
C ALA A 62 -18.37 0.93 -0.66
N SER A 63 -18.95 -0.28 -0.68
CA SER A 63 -20.27 -0.50 -1.29
C SER A 63 -21.16 -1.48 -0.53
N GLU A 64 -22.47 -1.29 -0.64
CA GLU A 64 -23.48 -2.19 -0.09
C GLU A 64 -23.38 -3.63 -0.64
N LYS A 65 -22.92 -3.78 -1.89
CA LYS A 65 -22.71 -5.10 -2.50
C LYS A 65 -21.67 -5.88 -1.69
N VAL A 66 -20.52 -5.26 -1.44
CA VAL A 66 -19.43 -5.86 -0.66
C VAL A 66 -19.88 -6.10 0.79
N ARG A 67 -20.66 -5.19 1.38
CA ARG A 67 -21.19 -5.36 2.75
C ARG A 67 -22.05 -6.61 2.88
N ARG A 68 -22.91 -6.89 1.90
CA ARG A 68 -23.80 -8.07 1.92
C ARG A 68 -23.00 -9.36 1.92
N VAL A 69 -22.02 -9.48 1.03
CA VAL A 69 -21.12 -10.64 0.97
C VAL A 69 -20.34 -10.79 2.28
N ALA A 70 -19.79 -9.70 2.80
CA ALA A 70 -19.12 -9.71 4.10
C ALA A 70 -20.03 -10.15 5.24
N ALA A 71 -21.29 -9.74 5.26
CA ALA A 71 -22.23 -10.13 6.31
C ALA A 71 -22.52 -11.64 6.29
N GLU A 72 -22.45 -12.29 5.13
CA GLU A 72 -22.64 -13.73 4.98
C GLU A 72 -21.36 -14.51 5.32
N GLU A 73 -20.21 -14.07 4.82
CA GLU A 73 -18.94 -14.79 4.94
C GLU A 73 -18.25 -14.58 6.31
N LEU A 74 -18.30 -13.37 6.86
CA LEU A 74 -17.61 -13.03 8.11
C LEU A 74 -18.35 -13.48 9.37
N GLN A 75 -19.59 -13.93 9.25
CA GLN A 75 -20.30 -14.63 10.33
C GLN A 75 -19.70 -16.01 10.61
N SER A 76 -18.91 -16.57 9.69
CA SER A 76 -18.63 -18.01 9.67
C SER A 76 -17.20 -18.44 10.02
N ILE A 77 -16.19 -17.56 10.15
CA ILE A 77 -14.79 -18.01 10.26
C ILE A 77 -13.82 -16.99 10.93
N GLY A 78 -13.08 -17.40 11.99
CA GLY A 78 -11.83 -16.77 12.44
C GLY A 78 -11.58 -16.70 13.97
N GLU A 79 -10.33 -16.43 14.38
CA GLU A 79 -9.91 -16.20 15.78
C GLU A 79 -9.96 -14.70 16.19
N ALA A 80 -9.80 -13.77 15.23
CA ALA A 80 -9.99 -12.33 15.48
C ALA A 80 -11.47 -11.95 15.28
N PRO A 81 -12.18 -11.42 16.29
CA PRO A 81 -13.60 -11.16 16.16
C PRO A 81 -13.85 -9.93 15.27
N VAL A 82 -14.43 -10.16 14.10
CA VAL A 82 -15.06 -9.07 13.32
C VAL A 82 -16.24 -8.55 14.13
N ALA A 83 -16.10 -7.35 14.66
CA ALA A 83 -17.09 -6.73 15.54
C ALA A 83 -18.31 -6.21 14.77
N SER A 84 -18.09 -5.70 13.56
CA SER A 84 -19.12 -5.22 12.65
C SER A 84 -18.59 -5.06 11.23
N VAL A 85 -19.50 -5.10 10.26
CA VAL A 85 -19.25 -4.75 8.87
C VAL A 85 -20.27 -3.70 8.45
N GLN A 86 -19.79 -2.54 8.00
CA GLN A 86 -20.62 -1.39 7.65
C GLN A 86 -20.20 -0.84 6.29
N THR A 87 -21.12 -0.20 5.57
CA THR A 87 -20.79 0.51 4.32
C THR A 87 -20.47 1.95 4.68
N LEU A 88 -19.43 2.53 4.09
CA LEU A 88 -19.07 3.93 4.31
C LEU A 88 -20.23 4.89 4.04
N ARG A 89 -20.69 5.57 5.10
CA ARG A 89 -21.78 6.54 5.05
C ARG A 89 -21.48 7.78 5.88
N GLU A 90 -22.19 8.86 5.58
CA GLU A 90 -22.09 10.10 6.36
C GLU A 90 -22.53 9.90 7.81
N GLY A 91 -21.79 10.51 8.73
CA GLY A 91 -22.09 10.49 10.17
C GLY A 91 -21.65 9.22 10.90
N GLU A 92 -21.06 8.24 10.21
CA GLU A 92 -20.52 7.06 10.88
C GLU A 92 -19.37 7.43 11.83
N THR A 93 -19.37 6.80 12.99
CA THR A 93 -18.36 6.99 14.03
C THR A 93 -17.66 5.67 14.31
N PHE A 94 -16.53 5.76 15.01
CA PHE A 94 -15.79 4.59 15.42
C PHE A 94 -16.64 3.71 16.37
N PRO A 95 -16.83 2.41 16.08
CA PRO A 95 -17.65 1.53 16.92
C PRO A 95 -17.04 1.30 18.30
N ASP A 96 -17.84 1.44 19.36
CA ASP A 96 -17.37 1.31 20.76
C ASP A 96 -16.82 -0.09 21.09
N ASN A 97 -17.33 -1.12 20.43
CA ASN A 97 -16.95 -2.52 20.61
C ASN A 97 -15.71 -2.95 19.78
N ALA A 98 -15.12 -2.05 19.01
CA ALA A 98 -13.96 -2.34 18.17
C ALA A 98 -12.64 -1.88 18.81
N GLY A 99 -11.62 -2.73 18.75
CA GLY A 99 -10.24 -2.40 19.09
C GLY A 99 -9.47 -1.74 17.94
N ALA A 100 -9.92 -1.95 16.70
CA ALA A 100 -9.31 -1.42 15.48
C ALA A 100 -10.32 -1.25 14.34
N VAL A 101 -9.94 -0.51 13.30
CA VAL A 101 -10.73 -0.36 12.06
C VAL A 101 -9.92 -0.80 10.84
N LEU A 102 -10.61 -1.52 9.95
CA LEU A 102 -10.17 -1.81 8.59
C LEU A 102 -11.10 -1.07 7.61
N LEU A 103 -10.52 -0.24 6.75
CA LEU A 103 -11.20 0.44 5.65
C LEU A 103 -10.86 -0.31 4.36
N LEU A 104 -11.85 -0.91 3.70
CA LEU A 104 -11.65 -1.75 2.51
C LEU A 104 -12.09 -1.00 1.25
N GLY A 105 -11.13 -0.74 0.37
CA GLY A 105 -11.38 -0.15 -0.94
C GLY A 105 -11.98 1.26 -0.94
N PRO A 106 -11.74 2.14 0.05
CA PRO A 106 -12.40 3.45 0.04
C PRO A 106 -11.98 4.28 -1.16
N LYS A 107 -12.94 5.03 -1.70
CA LYS A 107 -12.71 5.96 -2.81
C LYS A 107 -12.41 7.37 -2.33
N GLU A 108 -11.84 8.19 -3.20
CA GLU A 108 -11.54 9.59 -2.87
C GLU A 108 -12.80 10.38 -2.49
N GLU A 109 -13.94 10.12 -3.15
CA GLU A 109 -15.21 10.79 -2.86
C GLU A 109 -15.76 10.41 -1.47
N GLN A 110 -15.29 9.31 -0.90
CA GLN A 110 -15.71 8.81 0.42
C GLN A 110 -14.84 9.34 1.56
N ILE A 111 -13.77 10.10 1.28
CA ILE A 111 -12.87 10.64 2.31
C ILE A 111 -13.62 11.51 3.33
N ALA A 112 -14.66 12.23 2.92
CA ALA A 112 -15.49 13.02 3.82
C ALA A 112 -16.10 12.16 4.95
N HIS A 113 -16.61 10.97 4.62
CA HIS A 113 -17.17 10.01 5.59
C HIS A 113 -16.09 9.45 6.51
N LEU A 114 -14.91 9.14 5.95
CA LEU A 114 -13.79 8.60 6.72
C LEU A 114 -13.24 9.55 7.78
N ARG A 115 -13.31 10.87 7.55
CA ARG A 115 -12.86 11.85 8.55
C ARG A 115 -13.61 11.72 9.87
N SER A 116 -14.90 11.40 9.83
CA SER A 116 -15.71 11.18 11.04
C SER A 116 -15.25 9.94 11.81
N ILE A 117 -15.09 8.81 11.11
CA ILE A 117 -14.60 7.56 11.69
C ILE A 117 -13.20 7.74 12.28
N VAL A 118 -12.30 8.34 11.51
CA VAL A 118 -10.92 8.59 11.93
C VAL A 118 -10.84 9.58 13.10
N GLY A 119 -11.67 10.62 13.11
CA GLY A 119 -11.72 11.62 14.19
C GLY A 119 -12.24 11.06 15.51
N THR A 120 -13.20 10.13 15.46
CA THR A 120 -13.81 9.51 16.64
C THR A 120 -13.06 8.28 17.16
N ALA A 121 -12.07 7.79 16.42
CA ALA A 121 -11.26 6.63 16.78
C ALA A 121 -10.29 6.84 17.95
N GLY A 122 -9.97 8.09 18.29
CA GLY A 122 -8.97 8.41 19.32
C GLY A 122 -7.60 7.82 18.99
N SER A 123 -7.07 6.97 19.88
CA SER A 123 -5.75 6.32 19.70
C SER A 123 -5.80 4.95 19.03
N ARG A 124 -7.00 4.47 18.64
CA ARG A 124 -7.21 3.14 18.06
C ARG A 124 -6.61 3.07 16.64
N PRO A 125 -5.95 1.95 16.28
CA PRO A 125 -5.32 1.80 14.99
C PRO A 125 -6.34 1.71 13.85
N ILE A 126 -5.95 2.26 12.71
CA ILE A 126 -6.72 2.22 11.46
C ILE A 126 -5.82 1.69 10.36
N VAL A 127 -6.30 0.71 9.61
CA VAL A 127 -5.68 0.22 8.38
C VAL A 127 -6.62 0.52 7.22
N VAL A 128 -6.09 1.12 6.16
CA VAL A 128 -6.76 1.17 4.86
C VAL A 128 -6.12 0.15 3.93
N LEU A 129 -6.98 -0.67 3.31
CA LEU A 129 -6.60 -1.72 2.40
C LEU A 129 -7.13 -1.39 1.00
N ASN A 130 -6.21 -1.36 0.03
CA ASN A 130 -6.46 -1.06 -1.37
C ASN A 130 -7.31 0.20 -1.60
N PRO A 131 -6.96 1.37 -1.04
CA PRO A 131 -7.71 2.60 -1.33
C PRO A 131 -7.67 2.93 -2.83
N GLU A 132 -8.77 3.46 -3.35
CA GLU A 132 -8.91 3.94 -4.73
C GLU A 132 -8.58 5.44 -4.86
N TRP A 133 -7.99 6.07 -3.84
CA TRP A 133 -7.50 7.46 -3.92
C TRP A 133 -6.06 7.54 -4.46
N PRO A 134 -5.70 8.65 -5.14
CA PRO A 134 -4.33 8.86 -5.61
C PRO A 134 -3.34 9.12 -4.47
N ASP A 135 -2.05 9.25 -4.80
CA ASP A 135 -1.05 9.69 -3.82
C ASP A 135 -1.37 11.09 -3.29
N ALA A 136 -0.91 11.41 -2.08
CA ALA A 136 -1.17 12.70 -1.46
C ALA A 136 -0.69 13.92 -2.29
N SER A 137 0.32 13.76 -3.16
CA SER A 137 0.72 14.84 -4.07
C SER A 137 -0.29 15.12 -5.19
N GLU A 138 -1.10 14.12 -5.54
CA GLU A 138 -2.04 14.11 -6.68
C GLU A 138 -3.51 14.18 -6.26
N ALA A 139 -3.82 13.93 -4.97
CA ALA A 139 -5.17 14.05 -4.42
C ALA A 139 -5.73 15.48 -4.48
N GLU A 140 -7.06 15.60 -4.41
CA GLU A 140 -7.74 16.88 -4.29
C GLU A 140 -7.20 17.68 -3.08
N GLU A 141 -7.11 19.01 -3.21
CA GLU A 141 -6.42 19.87 -2.23
C GLU A 141 -6.96 19.71 -0.80
N ASN A 142 -8.27 19.58 -0.65
CA ASN A 142 -8.97 19.29 0.60
C ASN A 142 -8.59 17.91 1.19
N ASN A 143 -8.20 16.94 0.37
CA ASN A 143 -7.95 15.54 0.73
C ASN A 143 -6.48 15.21 0.95
N LYS A 144 -5.53 15.98 0.40
CA LYS A 144 -4.08 15.74 0.52
C LYS A 144 -3.61 15.45 1.94
N ALA A 145 -4.03 16.28 2.91
CA ALA A 145 -3.63 16.12 4.31
C ALA A 145 -4.20 14.83 4.95
N PHE A 146 -5.38 14.39 4.51
CA PHE A 146 -5.98 13.15 5.00
C PHE A 146 -5.26 11.94 4.41
N VAL A 147 -5.05 11.91 3.09
CA VAL A 147 -4.31 10.85 2.39
C VAL A 147 -2.89 10.74 2.96
N ALA A 148 -2.19 11.87 3.12
CA ALA A 148 -0.84 11.91 3.72
C ALA A 148 -0.78 11.46 5.18
N SER A 149 -1.92 11.36 5.87
CA SER A 149 -1.96 10.89 7.26
C SER A 149 -1.84 9.38 7.41
N PHE A 150 -1.93 8.63 6.31
CA PHE A 150 -1.74 7.18 6.28
C PHE A 150 -0.33 6.83 5.81
N ASP A 151 0.38 6.09 6.66
CA ASP A 151 1.69 5.58 6.31
C ASP A 151 1.57 4.31 5.46
N VAL A 152 2.05 4.35 4.22
CA VAL A 152 2.10 3.16 3.36
C VAL A 152 3.13 2.18 3.94
N CYS A 153 2.69 1.00 4.38
CA CYS A 153 3.57 -0.02 4.94
C CYS A 153 3.85 -1.17 3.98
N TYR A 154 2.95 -1.39 3.02
CA TYR A 154 3.11 -2.32 1.92
C TYR A 154 2.41 -1.74 0.68
N SER A 155 3.11 -1.74 -0.44
CA SER A 155 2.51 -1.45 -1.74
C SER A 155 3.26 -2.22 -2.81
N PHE A 156 2.54 -2.98 -3.63
CA PHE A 156 3.08 -3.57 -4.85
C PHE A 156 2.21 -3.14 -6.02
N LEU A 157 2.76 -2.26 -6.86
CA LEU A 157 2.12 -1.77 -8.06
C LEU A 157 2.80 -2.39 -9.29
N PRO A 158 2.19 -3.37 -9.97
CA PRO A 158 2.71 -3.86 -11.23
C PRO A 158 2.64 -2.76 -12.30
N LEU A 159 3.67 -2.65 -13.12
CA LEU A 159 3.77 -1.66 -14.17
C LEU A 159 3.84 -2.33 -15.54
N ASN A 160 3.08 -1.79 -16.48
CA ASN A 160 3.23 -2.06 -17.90
C ASN A 160 3.24 -0.71 -18.63
N ILE A 161 4.42 -0.28 -19.08
CA ILE A 161 4.65 1.06 -19.63
C ILE A 161 4.96 0.91 -21.12
N GLU A 162 4.17 1.58 -21.93
CA GLU A 162 4.38 1.67 -23.38
C GLU A 162 5.06 3.02 -23.68
N ALA A 163 6.29 2.98 -24.16
CA ALA A 163 7.05 4.17 -24.54
C ALA A 163 7.47 4.05 -26.00
N MET A 164 6.78 4.78 -26.90
CA MET A 164 6.92 4.89 -28.37
C MET A 164 7.32 3.65 -29.19
N LEU A 165 8.45 3.00 -28.89
CA LEU A 165 9.02 1.84 -29.59
C LEU A 165 9.30 0.64 -28.67
N SER A 166 9.07 0.74 -27.36
CA SER A 166 9.37 -0.30 -26.38
C SER A 166 8.23 -0.46 -25.38
N LYS A 167 7.93 -1.70 -25.02
CA LYS A 167 7.10 -2.04 -23.87
C LYS A 167 7.99 -2.48 -22.71
N PHE A 168 7.72 -1.96 -21.53
CA PHE A 168 8.43 -2.32 -20.32
C PHE A 168 7.46 -2.86 -19.28
N GLU A 169 7.82 -4.02 -18.74
CA GLU A 169 7.17 -4.56 -17.56
C GLU A 169 8.03 -4.26 -16.34
N GLY A 170 7.40 -3.99 -15.20
CA GLY A 170 8.10 -3.68 -13.97
C GLY A 170 7.18 -3.69 -12.76
N ALA A 171 7.68 -3.17 -11.65
CA ALA A 171 6.87 -2.95 -10.46
C ALA A 171 7.44 -1.82 -9.60
N VAL A 172 6.57 -1.12 -8.89
CA VAL A 172 6.95 -0.31 -7.73
C VAL A 172 6.63 -1.11 -6.48
N LEU A 173 7.59 -1.23 -5.57
CA LEU A 173 7.43 -1.94 -4.31
C LEU A 173 7.80 -1.02 -3.14
N LYS A 174 6.95 -1.01 -2.12
CA LYS A 174 7.31 -0.64 -0.76
C LYS A 174 7.00 -1.81 0.17
N PHE A 175 7.96 -2.17 1.01
CA PHE A 175 7.77 -3.24 1.99
C PHE A 175 8.51 -2.93 3.30
N VAL A 176 7.74 -2.69 4.36
CA VAL A 176 8.26 -2.44 5.71
C VAL A 176 8.40 -3.77 6.45
N ARG A 177 9.65 -4.21 6.68
CA ARG A 177 9.94 -5.43 7.46
C ARG A 177 9.94 -5.17 8.97
N SER A 178 10.42 -4.01 9.39
CA SER A 178 10.52 -3.60 10.78
C SER A 178 10.76 -2.10 10.89
N GLY A 179 10.32 -1.48 11.98
CA GLY A 179 10.52 -0.06 12.23
C GLY A 179 9.45 0.84 11.59
N PRO A 180 9.63 2.18 11.65
CA PRO A 180 8.65 3.12 11.14
C PRO A 180 8.54 3.06 9.60
N PRO A 181 7.32 3.13 9.02
CA PRO A 181 7.14 3.03 7.57
C PRO A 181 7.89 4.07 6.73
N GLN A 182 8.16 5.25 7.29
CA GLN A 182 8.90 6.31 6.62
C GLN A 182 10.37 5.94 6.38
N GLY A 183 10.92 4.96 7.12
CA GLY A 183 12.30 4.51 6.96
C GLY A 183 12.50 3.51 5.81
N ALA A 184 11.43 2.86 5.33
CA ALA A 184 11.54 1.88 4.25
C ALA A 184 11.51 2.56 2.87
N PRO A 185 12.47 2.28 1.97
CA PRO A 185 12.49 2.89 0.65
C PRO A 185 11.39 2.34 -0.25
N TRP A 186 11.01 3.15 -1.23
CA TRP A 186 10.31 2.69 -2.43
C TRP A 186 11.36 2.15 -3.41
N VAL A 187 11.10 1.00 -4.02
CA VAL A 187 12.03 0.34 -4.95
C VAL A 187 11.32 0.11 -6.27
N ILE A 188 11.95 0.52 -7.37
CA ILE A 188 11.45 0.30 -8.72
C ILE A 188 12.19 -0.87 -9.33
N PHE A 189 11.43 -1.82 -9.86
CA PHE A 189 11.91 -2.99 -10.56
C PHE A 189 11.55 -2.91 -12.04
N VAL A 190 12.47 -3.37 -12.88
CA VAL A 190 12.24 -3.55 -14.33
C VAL A 190 12.44 -5.02 -14.67
N LYS A 191 11.54 -5.58 -15.47
CA LYS A 191 11.64 -6.94 -15.98
C LYS A 191 12.65 -6.96 -17.13
N GLY A 192 13.75 -7.68 -16.92
CA GLY A 192 14.68 -8.06 -17.96
C GLY A 192 14.60 -9.55 -18.26
N ASN A 193 15.55 -10.05 -19.06
CA ASN A 193 15.62 -11.46 -19.45
C ASN A 193 15.76 -12.45 -18.27
N GLU A 194 16.35 -12.00 -17.16
CA GLU A 194 16.58 -12.80 -15.94
C GLU A 194 15.52 -12.54 -14.86
N GLY A 195 14.41 -11.85 -15.19
CA GLY A 195 13.35 -11.46 -14.25
C GLY A 195 13.43 -10.00 -13.78
N LEU A 196 12.76 -9.70 -12.66
CA LEU A 196 12.68 -8.37 -12.09
C LEU A 196 14.01 -7.97 -11.42
N LYS A 197 14.60 -6.85 -11.87
CA LYS A 197 15.83 -6.28 -11.29
C LYS A 197 15.55 -4.91 -10.70
N PRO A 198 16.04 -4.60 -9.47
CA PRO A 198 15.91 -3.27 -8.91
C PRO A 198 16.77 -2.28 -9.70
N VAL A 199 16.19 -1.16 -10.12
CA VAL A 199 16.89 -0.14 -10.92
C VAL A 199 17.07 1.18 -10.18
N LYS A 200 16.17 1.51 -9.25
CA LYS A 200 16.23 2.76 -8.48
C LYS A 200 15.45 2.66 -7.18
N THR A 201 15.85 3.47 -6.20
CA THR A 201 15.17 3.60 -4.90
C THR A 201 14.80 5.05 -4.63
N TYR A 202 13.65 5.26 -3.99
CA TYR A 202 13.13 6.58 -3.61
C TYR A 202 12.78 6.64 -2.13
N LYS A 203 12.83 7.85 -1.55
CA LYS A 203 12.35 8.10 -0.18
C LYS A 203 10.82 8.25 -0.13
N SER A 204 10.22 8.82 -1.17
CA SER A 204 8.77 9.00 -1.37
C SER A 204 8.26 8.11 -2.50
N ARG A 205 6.93 8.01 -2.65
CA ARG A 205 6.32 7.29 -3.79
C ARG A 205 6.83 7.93 -5.08
N PRO A 206 7.35 7.14 -6.05
CA PRO A 206 7.70 7.65 -7.37
C PRO A 206 6.47 8.17 -8.10
N THR A 207 6.59 9.31 -8.77
CA THR A 207 5.55 9.88 -9.63
C THR A 207 5.52 9.21 -11.01
N ALA A 208 4.46 9.42 -11.80
CA ALA A 208 4.41 8.94 -13.18
C ALA A 208 5.63 9.42 -14.00
N LYS A 209 6.02 10.68 -13.82
CA LYS A 209 7.22 11.27 -14.45
C LYS A 209 8.52 10.58 -14.02
N ASP A 210 8.66 10.27 -12.72
CA ASP A 210 9.82 9.51 -12.23
C ASP A 210 9.94 8.16 -12.92
N LEU A 211 8.81 7.47 -13.12
CA LEU A 211 8.77 6.18 -13.79
C LEU A 211 9.19 6.35 -15.26
N GLU A 212 8.58 7.26 -16.01
CA GLU A 212 8.94 7.54 -17.41
C GLU A 212 10.45 7.78 -17.59
N ASP A 213 11.04 8.65 -16.77
CA ASP A 213 12.47 8.97 -16.82
C ASP A 213 13.34 7.74 -16.57
N ILE A 214 12.95 6.86 -15.64
CA ILE A 214 13.69 5.64 -15.32
C ILE A 214 13.63 4.64 -16.46
N PHE A 215 12.45 4.41 -17.02
CA PHE A 215 12.28 3.45 -18.11
C PHE A 215 12.94 3.94 -19.39
N TYR A 216 12.92 5.25 -19.66
CA TYR A 216 13.68 5.86 -20.75
C TYR A 216 15.19 5.62 -20.59
N ASN A 217 15.74 5.93 -19.41
CA ASN A 217 17.16 5.71 -19.12
C ASN A 217 17.54 4.23 -19.17
N TYR A 218 16.68 3.34 -18.67
CA TYR A 218 16.87 1.91 -18.74
C TYR A 218 16.94 1.43 -20.20
N SER A 219 15.99 1.87 -21.05
CA SER A 219 15.98 1.59 -22.49
C SER A 219 17.29 2.00 -23.16
N ALA A 220 17.74 3.24 -22.92
CA ALA A 220 18.98 3.76 -23.48
C ALA A 220 20.21 2.96 -23.03
N SER A 221 20.24 2.49 -21.78
CA SER A 221 21.33 1.64 -21.26
C SER A 221 21.38 0.25 -21.89
N GLN A 222 20.24 -0.28 -22.35
CA GLN A 222 20.17 -1.59 -23.00
C GLN A 222 20.48 -1.55 -24.50
N SER A 223 20.59 -0.36 -25.10
CA SER A 223 20.86 -0.18 -26.53
C SER A 223 22.17 -0.88 -26.96
N PRO A 224 22.16 -1.64 -28.07
CA PRO A 224 23.33 -2.34 -28.61
C PRO A 224 24.53 -1.42 -28.85
N VAL A 225 24.30 -0.13 -29.12
CA VAL A 225 25.35 0.87 -29.34
C VAL A 225 26.19 1.08 -28.08
N ASN A 226 25.57 1.09 -26.89
CA ASN A 226 26.27 1.24 -25.60
C ASN A 226 26.96 -0.05 -25.17
N LYS A 227 26.43 -1.23 -25.52
CA LYS A 227 27.10 -2.53 -25.31
C LYS A 227 28.30 -2.72 -26.26
N GLY A 228 28.23 -2.20 -27.49
CA GLY A 228 29.31 -2.26 -28.48
C GLY A 228 30.54 -1.43 -28.11
N ILE A 229 30.36 -0.24 -27.51
CA ILE A 229 31.48 0.62 -27.09
C ILE A 229 32.28 -0.03 -25.94
N GLY A 230 31.62 -0.73 -25.01
CA GLY A 230 32.29 -1.49 -23.94
C GLY A 230 33.15 -2.64 -24.47
N PHE A 231 32.66 -3.35 -25.49
CA PHE A 231 33.41 -4.42 -26.16
C PHE A 231 34.62 -3.89 -26.93
N LEU A 232 34.49 -2.77 -27.63
CA LEU A 232 35.59 -2.13 -28.36
C LEU A 232 36.67 -1.55 -27.43
N ARG A 233 36.29 -0.94 -26.30
CA ARG A 233 37.26 -0.49 -25.26
C ARG A 233 38.05 -1.66 -24.65
N GLY A 234 37.40 -2.81 -24.44
CA GLY A 234 38.03 -4.02 -23.92
C GLY A 234 39.06 -4.65 -24.86
N LEU A 235 38.90 -4.47 -26.18
CA LEU A 235 39.86 -4.93 -27.19
C LEU A 235 41.04 -3.98 -27.37
N VAL A 236 40.81 -2.65 -27.31
CA VAL A 236 41.89 -1.64 -27.45
C VAL A 236 42.80 -1.57 -26.22
N GLY A 237 42.31 -1.96 -25.03
CA GLY A 237 43.11 -2.01 -23.80
C GLY A 237 44.07 -3.20 -23.69
N LYS A 238 43.90 -4.27 -24.49
CA LYS A 238 44.79 -5.45 -24.50
C LYS A 238 45.91 -5.38 -25.55
N GLY A 239 45.94 -4.33 -26.37
CA GLY A 239 46.90 -4.16 -27.47
C GLY A 239 48.17 -3.35 -27.15
N LYS A 240 48.44 -3.04 -25.87
CA LYS A 240 49.73 -2.42 -25.46
C LYS A 240 50.46 -3.35 -24.49
N LYS A 241 51.25 -4.27 -25.06
CA LYS A 241 52.48 -4.79 -24.47
C LYS A 241 53.61 -4.54 -25.46
#